data_AF-A0A846MT25-F1
#
_entry.id   AF-A0A846MT25-F1
#
_cell.length_a   1.000
_cell.length_b   1.000
_cell.length_c   1.000
_cell.angle_alpha   90.00
_cell.angle_beta   90.00
_cell.angle_gamma   90.00
#
_symmetry.space_group_name_H-M   'P 1'
#
loop_
_entity.id
_entity.type
_entity.pdbx_description
1 polymer ?
#
loop_
_entity_poly.entity_id
_entity_poly.type
_entity_poly.pdbx_seq_one_letter_code
_entity_poly.pdbx_strand_id
1 'polypeptide(L)'
;MKQPWISYLSLSSAAALFFFIGEHYQWVWLPAERWWVLIFILAISFISTLLHRLGVKEKDPHTLQKAFFTSLTLRLFLSLGFVGIFLWQGVSHPFGFITLFFVLYFLFVGFEIYHLLTNLPSDS
;
A
#
# COMPACT_ATOMS: atom_id res chain seq x y z
N MET A 1 -11.00 14.08 -15.20
CA MET A 1 -10.43 13.50 -13.95
C MET A 1 -10.93 12.08 -13.78
N LYS A 2 -10.13 11.07 -14.16
CA LYS A 2 -10.48 9.67 -13.91
C LYS A 2 -10.35 9.40 -12.41
N GLN A 3 -11.38 8.83 -11.80
CA GLN A 3 -11.52 8.76 -10.34
C GLN A 3 -10.52 7.74 -9.73
N PRO A 4 -9.53 8.19 -8.94
CA PRO A 4 -8.40 7.37 -8.50
C PRO A 4 -8.77 6.30 -7.45
N TRP A 5 -9.91 6.47 -6.75
CA TRP A 5 -10.35 5.56 -5.68
C TRP A 5 -10.66 4.14 -6.16
N ILE A 6 -11.11 4.00 -7.42
CA ILE A 6 -11.41 2.70 -8.02
C ILE A 6 -10.14 1.87 -8.15
N SER A 7 -9.01 2.49 -8.51
CA SER A 7 -7.71 1.81 -8.65
C SER A 7 -7.21 1.23 -7.33
N TYR A 8 -7.34 1.99 -6.23
CA TYR A 8 -6.94 1.50 -4.91
C TYR A 8 -7.82 0.35 -4.42
N LEU A 9 -9.13 0.44 -4.63
CA LEU A 9 -10.04 -0.66 -4.31
C LEU A 9 -9.80 -1.90 -5.18
N SER A 10 -9.47 -1.69 -6.46
CA SER A 10 -9.10 -2.79 -7.37
C SER A 10 -7.86 -3.50 -6.84
N LEU A 11 -6.88 -2.75 -6.34
CA LEU A 11 -5.66 -3.29 -5.76
C LEU A 11 -5.93 -4.06 -4.46
N SER A 12 -6.76 -3.52 -3.57
CA SER A 12 -7.18 -4.19 -2.33
C SER A 12 -7.95 -5.48 -2.64
N SER A 13 -8.82 -5.47 -3.66
CA SER A 13 -9.60 -6.62 -4.09
C SER A 13 -8.72 -7.69 -4.76
N ALA A 14 -7.74 -7.29 -5.57
CA ALA A 14 -6.76 -8.19 -6.15
C ALA A 14 -5.86 -8.85 -5.08
N ALA A 15 -5.41 -8.08 -4.08
CA ALA A 15 -4.68 -8.62 -2.95
C ALA A 15 -5.52 -9.64 -2.16
N ALA A 16 -6.80 -9.34 -1.90
CA ALA A 16 -7.72 -10.26 -1.25
C ALA A 16 -7.90 -11.56 -2.04
N LEU A 17 -8.07 -11.48 -3.36
CA LEU A 17 -8.14 -12.64 -4.25
C LEU A 17 -6.86 -13.49 -4.21
N PHE A 18 -5.69 -12.86 -4.22
CA PHE A 18 -4.40 -13.55 -4.15
C PHE A 18 -4.25 -14.32 -2.82
N PHE A 19 -4.63 -13.70 -1.70
CA PHE A 19 -4.64 -14.37 -0.39
C PHE A 19 -5.67 -15.51 -0.33
N PHE A 20 -6.86 -15.32 -0.91
CA PHE A 20 -7.91 -16.32 -0.96
C PHE A 20 -7.49 -17.56 -1.78
N ILE A 21 -6.80 -17.35 -2.89
CA ILE A 21 -6.22 -18.42 -3.71
C ILE A 21 -5.10 -19.15 -2.96
N GLY A 22 -4.21 -18.42 -2.28
CA GLY A 22 -3.13 -19.00 -1.47
C GLY A 22 -3.65 -19.85 -0.30
N GLU A 23 -4.79 -19.50 0.27
CA GLU A 23 -5.48 -20.29 1.30
C GLU A 23 -6.09 -21.57 0.74
N HIS A 24 -6.72 -21.50 -0.44
CA HIS A 24 -7.26 -22.68 -1.12
C HIS A 24 -6.17 -23.71 -1.46
N TYR A 25 -4.95 -23.24 -1.76
CA TYR A 25 -3.82 -24.07 -2.15
C TYR A 25 -2.86 -24.46 -1.00
N GLN A 26 -3.16 -24.11 0.26
CA GLN A 26 -2.35 -24.46 1.44
C GLN A 26 -0.84 -24.16 1.25
N TRP A 27 -0.49 -22.99 0.70
CA TRP A 27 0.91 -22.67 0.46
C TRP A 27 1.71 -22.64 1.76
N VAL A 28 2.69 -23.55 1.88
CA VAL A 28 3.60 -23.68 3.03
C VAL A 28 4.33 -22.38 3.38
N TRP A 29 4.48 -21.48 2.41
CA TRP A 29 5.19 -20.20 2.53
C TRP A 29 4.28 -19.05 2.96
N LEU A 30 2.96 -19.27 3.07
CA LEU A 30 2.05 -18.26 3.58
C LEU A 30 2.24 -18.15 5.10
N PRO A 31 2.66 -16.99 5.63
CA PRO A 31 2.74 -16.78 7.06
C PRO A 31 1.36 -16.93 7.69
N ALA A 32 1.29 -17.48 8.91
CA ALA A 32 0.05 -17.57 9.68
C ALA A 32 -0.58 -16.19 9.91
N GLU A 33 0.25 -15.15 9.88
CA GLU A 33 -0.03 -13.75 10.13
C GLU A 33 -0.60 -13.02 8.88
N ARG A 34 -1.01 -13.77 7.85
CA ARG A 34 -1.59 -13.27 6.58
C ARG A 34 -2.68 -12.20 6.76
N TRP A 35 -3.53 -12.33 7.78
CA TRP A 35 -4.58 -11.37 8.10
C TRP A 35 -4.03 -10.00 8.51
N TRP A 36 -2.89 -9.97 9.19
CA TRP A 36 -2.25 -8.72 9.57
C TRP A 36 -1.69 -7.98 8.36
N VAL A 37 -1.14 -8.69 7.37
CA VAL A 37 -0.70 -8.10 6.10
C VAL A 37 -1.89 -7.52 5.33
N LEU A 38 -3.03 -8.21 5.32
CA LEU A 38 -4.27 -7.70 4.71
C LEU A 38 -4.78 -6.42 5.40
N ILE A 39 -4.86 -6.42 6.73
CA ILE A 39 -5.26 -5.25 7.52
C ILE A 39 -4.30 -4.09 7.24
N PHE A 40 -3.00 -4.35 7.17
CA PHE A 40 -2.00 -3.35 6.83
C PHE A 40 -2.28 -2.75 5.45
N ILE A 41 -2.48 -3.57 4.42
CA ILE A 41 -2.81 -3.11 3.05
C ILE A 41 -4.08 -2.28 3.01
N LEU A 42 -5.09 -2.65 3.79
CA LEU A 42 -6.32 -1.89 3.94
C LEU A 42 -6.05 -0.52 4.58
N ALA A 43 -5.21 -0.48 5.63
CA ALA A 43 -4.83 0.75 6.31
C ALA A 43 -4.05 1.71 5.40
N ILE A 44 -3.04 1.24 4.67
CA ILE A 44 -2.30 2.08 3.70
C ILE A 44 -3.20 2.54 2.53
N SER A 45 -4.14 1.72 2.07
CA SER A 45 -5.14 2.12 1.05
C SER A 45 -6.09 3.20 1.57
N PHE A 46 -6.50 3.10 2.85
CA PHE A 46 -7.32 4.10 3.50
C PHE A 46 -6.56 5.43 3.68
N ILE A 47 -5.29 5.37 4.10
CA ILE A 47 -4.42 6.54 4.21
C ILE A 47 -4.23 7.23 2.85
N SER A 48 -3.98 6.46 1.78
CA SER A 48 -3.90 6.99 0.41
C SER A 48 -5.16 7.76 0.00
N THR A 49 -6.33 7.18 0.27
CA THR A 49 -7.60 7.80 -0.11
C THR A 49 -7.92 9.02 0.73
N LEU A 50 -7.59 9.00 2.03
CA LEU A 50 -7.73 10.15 2.91
C LEU A 50 -6.83 11.31 2.45
N LEU A 51 -5.56 11.03 2.14
CA LEU A 51 -4.65 12.05 1.67
C LEU A 51 -5.02 12.60 0.30
N HIS A 52 -5.51 11.77 -0.62
CA HIS A 52 -6.05 12.28 -1.88
C HIS A 52 -7.21 13.25 -1.64
N ARG A 53 -8.11 12.97 -0.67
CA ARG A 53 -9.20 13.90 -0.32
C ARG A 53 -8.71 15.21 0.30
N LEU A 54 -7.63 15.16 1.09
CA LEU A 54 -7.02 16.35 1.68
C LEU A 54 -6.25 17.16 0.63
N GLY A 55 -5.45 16.51 -0.21
CA GLY A 55 -4.66 17.16 -1.26
C GLY A 55 -5.51 17.76 -2.38
N VAL A 56 -6.64 17.13 -2.77
CA VAL A 56 -7.54 17.66 -3.82
C VAL A 56 -8.26 18.94 -3.40
N LYS A 57 -8.37 19.22 -2.09
CA LYS A 57 -8.98 20.48 -1.60
C LYS A 57 -8.12 21.70 -1.89
N GLU A 58 -6.81 21.53 -2.01
CA GLU A 58 -5.87 22.60 -2.31
C GLU A 58 -5.37 22.43 -3.76
N LYS A 59 -5.83 23.30 -4.66
CA LYS A 59 -5.45 23.31 -6.09
C LYS A 59 -3.97 23.66 -6.32
N ASP A 60 -3.16 23.78 -5.27
CA ASP A 60 -1.76 24.14 -5.35
C ASP A 60 -0.86 22.92 -5.59
N PRO A 61 -0.10 22.90 -6.70
CA PRO A 61 0.77 21.78 -7.04
C PRO A 61 1.89 21.53 -6.00
N HIS A 62 2.37 22.60 -5.34
CA HIS A 62 3.37 22.48 -4.27
C HIS A 62 2.82 21.78 -3.01
N THR A 63 1.56 22.04 -2.66
CA THR A 63 0.93 21.43 -1.48
C THR A 63 0.59 19.96 -1.74
N LEU A 64 0.17 19.63 -2.97
CA LEU A 64 -0.02 18.24 -3.41
C LEU A 64 1.28 17.43 -3.33
N GLN A 65 2.39 17.99 -3.82
CA GLN A 65 3.70 17.32 -3.78
C GLN A 65 4.19 17.10 -2.34
N LYS A 66 4.03 18.11 -1.45
CA LYS A 66 4.37 17.98 -0.02
C LYS A 66 3.51 16.96 0.71
N ALA A 67 2.20 16.94 0.46
CA ALA A 67 1.29 15.96 1.05
C ALA A 67 1.68 14.54 0.62
N PHE A 68 2.06 14.36 -0.64
CA PHE A 68 2.53 13.07 -1.14
C PHE A 68 3.83 12.61 -0.49
N PHE A 69 4.87 13.45 -0.47
CA PHE A 69 6.15 13.09 0.16
C PHE A 69 5.99 12.76 1.64
N THR A 70 5.17 13.52 2.35
CA THR A 70 4.81 13.24 3.75
C THR A 70 4.14 11.87 3.89
N SER A 71 3.20 11.56 3.00
CA SER A 71 2.52 10.26 2.97
C SER A 71 3.43 9.09 2.68
N LEU A 72 4.30 9.26 1.68
CA LEU A 72 5.28 8.26 1.30
C LEU A 72 6.18 7.95 2.49
N THR A 73 6.70 9.00 3.14
CA THR A 73 7.58 8.89 4.31
C THR A 73 6.87 8.20 5.47
N LEU A 74 5.66 8.69 5.83
CA LEU A 74 4.87 8.11 6.92
C LEU A 74 4.62 6.62 6.69
N ARG A 75 4.22 6.24 5.48
CA ARG A 75 3.94 4.84 5.14
C ARG A 75 5.20 3.99 5.12
N LEU A 76 6.33 4.52 4.68
CA LEU A 76 7.62 3.83 4.75
C LEU A 76 7.97 3.50 6.20
N PHE A 77 7.89 4.47 7.12
CA PHE A 77 8.13 4.24 8.55
C PHE A 77 7.11 3.29 9.17
N LEU A 78 5.83 3.43 8.83
CA LEU A 78 4.77 2.54 9.32
C LEU A 78 5.01 1.09 8.86
N SER A 79 5.46 0.94 7.61
CA SER A 79 5.76 -0.35 6.99
C SER A 79 6.98 -1.02 7.63
N LEU A 80 8.02 -0.24 7.90
CA LEU A 80 9.23 -0.71 8.55
C LEU A 80 8.97 -1.11 10.01
N GLY A 81 8.21 -0.29 10.74
CA GLY A 81 7.79 -0.59 12.11
C GLY A 81 6.92 -1.84 12.19
N PHE A 82 5.95 -1.98 11.27
CA PHE A 82 5.08 -3.16 11.20
C PHE A 82 5.88 -4.44 10.96
N VAL A 83 6.76 -4.45 9.96
CA VAL A 83 7.62 -5.62 9.68
C VAL A 83 8.55 -5.91 10.85
N GLY A 84 9.13 -4.88 11.48
CA GLY A 84 10.00 -5.04 12.64
C GLY A 84 9.30 -5.66 13.85
N ILE A 85 8.07 -5.22 14.17
CA ILE A 85 7.28 -5.78 15.27
C ILE A 85 6.95 -7.25 15.02
N PHE A 86 6.54 -7.60 13.80
CA PHE A 86 6.21 -8.99 13.44
C PHE A 86 7.46 -9.89 13.47
N LEU A 87 8.60 -9.41 12.98
CA LEU A 87 9.86 -10.14 13.11
C LEU A 87 10.25 -10.37 14.57
N TRP A 88 10.00 -9.39 15.44
CA TRP A 88 10.30 -9.53 16.86
C TRP A 88 9.36 -10.49 17.60
N GLN A 89 8.10 -10.61 17.18
CA GLN A 89 7.14 -11.57 17.74
C GLN A 89 7.45 -13.03 17.38
N GLY A 90 8.39 -13.28 16.47
CA GLY A 90 8.80 -14.64 16.09
C GLY A 90 7.86 -15.29 15.07
N VAL A 91 7.70 -14.63 13.91
CA VAL A 91 6.98 -15.19 12.76
C VAL A 91 7.62 -16.50 12.29
N SER A 92 6.80 -17.51 12.01
CA SER A 92 7.27 -18.86 11.65
C SER A 92 8.06 -18.88 10.33
N HIS A 93 7.70 -18.02 9.38
CA HIS A 93 8.35 -17.91 8.06
C HIS A 93 8.72 -16.45 7.75
N PRO A 94 9.78 -15.91 8.39
CA PRO A 94 10.11 -14.49 8.31
C PRO A 94 10.44 -14.05 6.88
N PHE A 95 11.14 -14.88 6.11
CA PHE A 95 11.47 -14.59 4.71
C PHE A 95 10.22 -14.48 3.82
N GLY A 96 9.26 -15.39 3.99
CA GLY A 96 7.99 -15.37 3.24
C GLY A 96 7.17 -14.13 3.57
N PHE A 97 7.11 -13.76 4.85
CA PHE A 97 6.42 -12.56 5.32
C PHE A 97 7.04 -11.28 4.75
N ILE A 98 8.36 -11.11 4.87
CA ILE A 98 9.07 -9.93 4.35
C ILE A 98 8.85 -9.83 2.84
N THR A 99 9.01 -10.93 2.10
CA THR A 99 8.88 -10.93 0.63
C THR A 99 7.47 -10.53 0.21
N LEU A 100 6.46 -11.15 0.80
CA LEU A 100 5.06 -10.87 0.50
C LEU A 100 4.73 -9.39 0.79
N PHE A 101 5.17 -8.90 1.94
CA PHE A 101 5.00 -7.52 2.34
C PHE A 101 5.69 -6.55 1.37
N PHE A 102 6.94 -6.83 0.99
CA PHE A 102 7.69 -6.00 0.06
C PHE A 102 7.04 -5.96 -1.32
N VAL A 103 6.61 -7.10 -1.86
CA VAL A 103 5.93 -7.16 -3.17
C VAL A 103 4.65 -6.33 -3.15
N LEU A 104 3.83 -6.48 -2.11
CA LEU A 104 2.58 -5.73 -1.99
C LEU A 104 2.84 -4.23 -1.81
N TYR A 105 3.85 -3.87 -1.01
CA TYR A 105 4.28 -2.48 -0.84
C TYR A 105 4.77 -1.86 -2.15
N PHE A 106 5.63 -2.57 -2.90
CA PHE A 106 6.12 -2.10 -4.20
C PHE A 106 5.01 -1.92 -5.22
N LEU A 107 4.06 -2.87 -5.28
CA LEU A 107 2.91 -2.76 -6.16
C LEU A 107 2.12 -1.48 -5.83
N PHE A 108 1.81 -1.29 -4.56
CA PHE A 108 1.06 -0.13 -4.07
C PHE A 108 1.76 1.21 -4.38
N VAL A 109 3.05 1.33 -4.05
CA VAL A 109 3.84 2.54 -4.32
C VAL A 109 3.96 2.78 -5.83
N GLY A 110 4.15 1.74 -6.63
CA GLY A 110 4.22 1.84 -8.09
C GLY A 110 2.93 2.41 -8.70
N PHE A 111 1.77 1.90 -8.28
CA PHE A 111 0.48 2.46 -8.70
C PHE A 111 0.29 3.91 -8.26
N GLU A 112 0.77 4.28 -7.08
CA GLU A 112 0.63 5.62 -6.54
C GLU A 112 1.49 6.65 -7.26
N ILE A 113 2.76 6.32 -7.53
CA ILE A 113 3.67 7.15 -8.32
C ILE A 113 3.11 7.34 -9.74
N TYR A 114 2.63 6.25 -10.36
CA TYR A 114 2.02 6.31 -11.69
C TYR A 114 0.81 7.27 -11.72
N HIS A 115 -0.09 7.16 -10.73
CA HIS A 115 -1.26 8.03 -10.64
C HIS A 115 -0.89 9.51 -10.51
N LEU A 116 0.15 9.81 -9.72
CA LEU A 116 0.64 11.18 -9.59
C LEU A 116 1.25 11.73 -10.87
N LEU A 117 2.12 10.97 -11.53
CA LEU A 117 2.72 11.41 -12.79
C LEU A 117 1.64 11.68 -13.85
N THR A 118 0.58 10.88 -13.90
CA THR A 118 -0.52 11.10 -14.86
C THR A 118 -1.45 12.26 -14.52
N ASN A 119 -1.50 12.71 -13.26
CA ASN A 119 -2.34 13.83 -12.81
C ASN A 119 -1.58 15.14 -12.63
N LEU A 120 -0.25 15.14 -12.72
CA LEU A 120 0.54 16.37 -12.86
C LEU A 120 0.24 16.95 -14.26
N PRO A 121 -0.25 18.20 -14.37
CA PRO A 121 -0.33 18.87 -15.65
C PRO A 121 1.08 18.89 -16.26
N SER A 122 1.20 18.48 -17.52
CA SER A 122 2.42 18.65 -18.29
C SER A 122 2.65 20.16 -18.41
N ASP A 123 3.48 20.71 -17.53
CA ASP A 123 4.02 22.06 -17.74
C ASP A 123 5.00 21.92 -18.92
N SER A 124 4.57 22.46 -20.06
CA SER A 124 5.32 22.50 -21.32
C SER A 124 5.70 23.93 -21.64
#